data_AF-A0A8H7KCL9-F1
#
_entry.id   AF-A0A8H7KCL9-F1
#
_cell.length_a   1.000
_cell.length_b   1.000
_cell.length_c   1.000
_cell.angle_alpha   90.00
_cell.angle_beta   90.00
_cell.angle_gamma   90.00
#
_symmetry.space_group_name_H-M   'P 1'
#
loop_
_entity.id
_entity.type
_entity.pdbx_description
1 polymer ?
#
loop_
_entity_poly.entity_id
_entity_poly.type
_entity_poly.pdbx_seq_one_letter_code
_entity_poly.pdbx_strand_id
1 'polypeptide(L)'
;MLSTLPNELRFLIISCLRRNGCSLASLAATSCICRDLIEPQNFAHISLTPCRLSRFKLIAPCKRHFIRAIWFRIDLEDTRNAVWETNSKLIESAFRSLFSTLSLWDPSDGDLALDLSVFSPWDTKPCFAHTPLKPDLTDTQCDHDQELGLPAGIVHNLAPTASQFKRAFDQVPGYFTDEMPFPSVPVITSVNLRQQNRLQWLPCDLASLFSQMPRLEQVHYEPWRAWSAEKQLSMDEEYTAITCEDFTPALRRLIVSENFGEHYMAIMQASSPREHRHQLLTQTFAHQSLKLEMLSVSFMVEASNFFDQCKPSWTWPDLTSLTLTSQLLTPSADANSLFRKGAEVAMQMPHLKTMEIWNGRAGLAGMFQYRLEPGLIIWKGTWNLKLEDYAIQAWQAVASLHGVELHVWQEMLDETKMTCQLPEEHVLIHELAQAVFIGNESLLSNLTVLLHHLIKNPDCIRRIRAGLDELDVGLYGHRIWRDPKVIRLKYLDAVCRESTRMSTPGWHRQPRQVSTLVEHGQYTIPPMTSLSFTLKLLEHDPTLYPEPLKFKPERWLETNPDSAAMKRSSVTFGTGTRTCLGQFIAHQVLRRTVAALVYKFKHDFR
;
A
#
# COMPACT_ATOMS: atom_id res chain seq x y z
N MET A 1 18.31 31.36 9.52
CA MET A 1 19.03 30.48 8.57
C MET A 1 18.10 29.71 7.64
N LEU A 2 16.97 29.13 8.10
CA LEU A 2 16.00 28.49 7.20
C LEU A 2 15.30 29.49 6.24
N SER A 3 15.07 30.73 6.68
CA SER A 3 14.49 31.85 5.89
C SER A 3 15.21 32.20 4.60
N THR A 4 16.52 31.95 4.56
CA THR A 4 17.40 32.39 3.48
C THR A 4 17.63 31.27 2.46
N LEU A 5 17.11 30.07 2.71
CA LEU A 5 17.24 28.92 1.82
C LEU A 5 16.09 28.89 0.80
N PRO A 6 16.31 28.42 -0.45
CA PRO A 6 15.27 28.07 -1.40
C PRO A 6 14.28 27.03 -0.84
N ASN A 7 13.01 27.09 -1.29
CA ASN A 7 11.93 26.23 -0.80
C ASN A 7 12.27 24.74 -0.91
N GLU A 8 12.93 24.31 -1.99
CA GLU A 8 13.29 22.90 -2.18
C GLU A 8 14.26 22.39 -1.11
N LEU A 9 15.23 23.22 -0.70
CA LEU A 9 16.19 22.87 0.34
C LEU A 9 15.53 22.82 1.71
N ARG A 10 14.56 23.70 1.98
CA ARG A 10 13.77 23.64 3.23
C ARG A 10 12.95 22.34 3.30
N PHE A 11 12.27 21.96 2.22
CA PHE A 11 11.52 20.70 2.15
C PHE A 11 12.42 19.47 2.30
N LEU A 12 13.62 19.48 1.71
CA LEU A 12 14.61 18.40 1.86
C LEU A 12 15.11 18.27 3.31
N ILE A 13 15.40 19.38 3.99
CA ILE A 13 15.84 19.38 5.39
C ILE A 13 14.73 18.82 6.29
N ILE A 14 13.49 19.29 6.14
CA ILE A 14 12.34 18.79 6.92
C ILE A 14 12.11 17.29 6.66
N SER A 15 12.19 16.86 5.40
CA SER A 15 12.07 15.45 5.02
C SER A 15 13.18 14.60 5.65
N CYS A 16 14.39 15.13 5.76
CA CYS A 16 15.52 14.45 6.39
C CYS A 16 15.34 14.33 7.91
N LEU A 17 14.91 15.40 8.57
CA LEU A 17 14.64 15.41 10.01
C LEU A 17 13.55 14.40 10.39
N ARG A 18 12.49 14.29 9.59
CA ARG A 18 11.43 13.28 9.78
C ARG A 18 11.95 11.85 9.68
N ARG A 19 12.82 11.56 8.70
CA ARG A 19 13.42 10.22 8.53
C ARG A 19 14.33 9.81 9.68
N ASN A 20 14.90 10.77 10.40
CA ASN A 20 15.74 10.52 11.56
C ASN A 20 14.93 10.46 12.87
N GLY A 21 13.60 10.38 12.81
CA GLY A 21 12.74 10.31 13.99
C GLY A 21 12.65 11.60 14.79
N CYS A 22 13.15 12.73 14.26
CA CYS A 22 13.04 14.00 14.97
C CYS A 22 11.58 14.47 14.98
N SER A 23 11.05 14.74 16.18
CA SER A 23 9.75 15.38 16.33
C SER A 23 9.78 16.78 15.73
N LEU A 24 9.11 16.96 14.58
CA LEU A 24 9.03 18.25 13.89
C LEU A 24 8.19 19.28 14.67
N ALA A 25 7.39 18.84 15.64
CA ALA A 25 6.52 19.71 16.43
C ALA A 25 7.30 20.75 17.26
N SER A 26 8.46 20.38 17.80
CA SER A 26 9.32 21.31 18.55
C SER A 26 9.94 22.38 17.64
N LEU A 27 10.19 22.04 16.37
CA LEU A 27 10.78 22.95 15.38
C LEU A 27 9.76 23.97 14.85
N ALA A 28 8.47 23.63 14.82
CA ALA A 28 7.41 24.56 14.42
C ALA A 28 7.30 25.79 15.37
N ALA A 29 7.72 25.63 16.64
CA ALA A 29 7.72 26.72 17.62
C ALA A 29 8.88 27.72 17.44
N THR A 30 9.92 27.36 16.67
CA THR A 30 11.19 28.12 16.61
C THR A 30 11.16 29.33 15.67
N SER A 31 10.28 29.35 14.67
CA SER A 31 10.15 30.45 13.69
C SER A 31 8.86 30.34 12.90
N CYS A 32 8.30 31.48 12.44
CA CYS A 32 7.15 31.50 11.50
C CYS A 32 7.41 30.71 10.22
N ILE A 33 8.65 30.71 9.71
CA ILE A 33 8.97 29.99 8.46
C ILE A 33 9.02 28.48 8.66
N CYS A 34 9.54 28.03 9.82
CA CYS A 34 9.47 26.63 10.19
C CYS A 34 8.02 26.19 10.38
N ARG A 35 7.22 27.05 11.03
CA ARG A 35 5.80 26.85 11.25
C ARG A 35 5.04 26.66 9.92
N ASP A 36 5.20 27.58 8.98
CA ASP A 36 4.48 27.57 7.69
C ASP A 36 4.82 26.34 6.83
N LEU A 37 6.00 25.74 7.01
CA LEU A 37 6.42 24.55 6.27
C LEU A 37 6.05 23.23 6.96
N ILE A 38 6.09 23.21 8.28
CA ILE A 38 5.93 22.00 9.09
C ILE A 38 4.46 21.75 9.42
N GLU A 39 3.71 22.80 9.77
CA GLU A 39 2.30 22.67 10.17
C GLU A 39 1.43 22.00 9.09
N PRO A 40 1.53 22.32 7.79
CA PRO A 40 0.76 21.61 6.77
C PRO A 40 0.99 20.09 6.76
N GLN A 41 2.20 19.65 7.12
CA GLN A 41 2.57 18.24 7.12
C GLN A 41 2.20 17.56 8.44
N ASN A 42 2.38 18.24 9.57
CA ASN A 42 2.03 17.73 10.89
C ASN A 42 0.52 17.60 11.07
N PHE A 43 -0.25 18.55 10.55
CA PHE A 43 -1.72 18.55 10.67
C PHE A 43 -2.39 17.70 9.59
N ALA A 44 -1.70 17.31 8.52
CA ALA A 44 -2.30 16.56 7.41
C ALA A 44 -3.06 15.30 7.85
N HIS A 45 -2.56 14.59 8.86
CA HIS A 45 -3.16 13.37 9.39
C HIS A 45 -3.18 13.43 10.91
N ILE A 46 -4.36 13.32 11.51
CA ILE A 46 -4.53 13.41 12.97
C ILE A 46 -5.13 12.12 13.49
N SER A 47 -4.49 11.51 14.49
CA SER A 47 -5.07 10.41 15.26
C SER A 47 -5.79 10.97 16.49
N LEU A 48 -7.07 10.62 16.63
CA LEU A 48 -7.95 11.08 17.69
C LEU A 48 -8.56 9.90 18.44
N THR A 49 -8.58 10.01 19.75
CA THR A 49 -9.36 9.16 20.66
C THR A 49 -10.37 10.04 21.40
N PRO A 50 -11.46 9.46 21.99
CA PRO A 50 -12.46 10.24 22.70
C PRO A 50 -11.89 11.21 23.75
N CYS A 51 -10.85 10.77 24.49
CA CYS A 51 -10.20 11.61 25.51
C CYS A 51 -9.40 12.80 24.94
N ARG A 52 -9.01 12.75 23.66
CA ARG A 52 -8.26 13.82 22.98
C ARG A 52 -9.16 14.86 22.28
N LEU A 53 -10.47 14.60 22.16
CA LEU A 53 -11.41 15.49 21.49
C LEU A 53 -11.51 16.87 22.14
N SER A 54 -11.43 16.96 23.47
CA SER A 54 -11.46 18.24 24.19
C SER A 54 -10.32 19.18 23.79
N ARG A 55 -9.12 18.64 23.56
CA ARG A 55 -7.97 19.40 23.08
C ARG A 55 -8.08 19.69 21.58
N PHE A 56 -8.63 18.75 20.82
CA PHE A 56 -8.86 18.92 19.38
C PHE A 56 -9.83 20.07 19.07
N LYS A 57 -10.86 20.28 19.90
CA LYS A 57 -11.78 21.44 19.82
C LYS A 57 -11.07 22.80 19.86
N LEU A 58 -9.85 22.87 20.42
CA LEU A 58 -9.07 24.10 20.55
C LEU A 58 -8.20 24.41 19.33
N ILE A 59 -8.24 23.58 18.27
CA ILE A 59 -7.50 23.88 17.04
C ILE A 59 -7.98 25.20 16.43
N ALA A 60 -7.04 26.10 16.20
CA ALA A 60 -7.31 27.40 15.61
C ALA A 60 -7.93 27.26 14.21
N PRO A 61 -8.97 28.03 13.85
CA PRO A 61 -9.62 27.93 12.54
C PRO A 61 -8.66 28.01 11.36
N CYS A 62 -7.64 28.87 11.43
CA CYS A 62 -6.62 29.00 10.39
C CYS A 62 -5.72 27.77 10.19
N LYS A 63 -5.85 26.71 11.00
CA LYS A 63 -5.11 25.45 10.85
C LYS A 63 -5.97 24.31 10.32
N ARG A 64 -7.30 24.47 10.28
CA ARG A 64 -8.23 23.41 9.87
C ARG A 64 -7.99 22.96 8.43
N HIS A 65 -7.70 23.90 7.53
CA HIS A 65 -7.38 23.61 6.13
C HIS A 65 -6.10 22.82 5.86
N PHE A 66 -5.25 22.63 6.88
CA PHE A 66 -4.13 21.71 6.76
C PHE A 66 -4.52 20.25 7.01
N ILE A 67 -5.66 20.00 7.65
CA ILE A 67 -6.10 18.68 8.10
C ILE A 67 -6.86 18.01 6.97
N ARG A 68 -6.27 16.94 6.43
CA ARG A 68 -6.83 16.20 5.28
C ARG A 68 -7.46 14.88 5.71
N ALA A 69 -6.97 14.28 6.78
CA ALA A 69 -7.47 13.02 7.30
C ALA A 69 -7.48 13.01 8.83
N ILE A 70 -8.55 12.45 9.39
CA ILE A 70 -8.66 12.13 10.82
C ILE A 70 -8.86 10.63 10.95
N TRP A 71 -8.00 9.99 11.73
CA TRP A 71 -8.22 8.64 12.21
C TRP A 71 -8.83 8.69 13.60
N PHE A 72 -10.11 8.37 13.71
CA PHE A 72 -10.85 8.34 14.97
C PHE A 72 -10.95 6.92 15.51
N ARG A 73 -10.34 6.72 16.68
CA ARG A 73 -10.18 5.42 17.34
C ARG A 73 -10.93 5.40 18.66
N ILE A 74 -11.83 4.43 18.81
CA ILE A 74 -12.53 4.11 20.07
C ILE A 74 -12.04 2.75 20.54
N ASP A 75 -11.56 2.67 21.79
CA ASP A 75 -11.18 1.41 22.42
C ASP A 75 -12.29 0.99 23.39
N LEU A 76 -12.85 -0.21 23.18
CA LEU A 76 -13.93 -0.77 24.00
C LEU A 76 -13.38 -1.55 25.19
N GLU A 77 -14.19 -1.66 26.25
CA GLU A 77 -13.93 -2.53 27.39
C GLU A 77 -14.48 -3.95 27.16
N ASP A 78 -13.98 -4.95 27.91
CA ASP A 78 -14.25 -6.38 27.67
C ASP A 78 -15.74 -6.72 27.66
N THR A 79 -16.20 -7.28 26.54
CA THR A 79 -17.59 -7.48 26.13
C THR A 79 -18.27 -8.60 26.94
N ARG A 80 -18.64 -8.33 28.19
CA ARG A 80 -19.70 -9.06 28.92
C ARG A 80 -21.04 -8.36 28.68
N ASN A 81 -22.18 -9.06 28.83
CA ASN A 81 -23.52 -8.46 28.57
C ASN A 81 -23.78 -7.17 29.38
N ALA A 82 -23.24 -7.04 30.60
CA ALA A 82 -23.31 -5.82 31.41
C ALA A 82 -22.45 -4.64 30.88
N VAL A 83 -21.60 -4.88 29.89
CA VAL A 83 -20.67 -3.92 29.27
C VAL A 83 -21.19 -3.48 27.89
N TRP A 84 -22.20 -4.15 27.31
CA TRP A 84 -22.80 -3.75 26.02
C TRP A 84 -23.40 -2.35 26.09
N GLU A 85 -24.30 -2.09 27.05
CA GLU A 85 -24.92 -0.77 27.22
C GLU A 85 -23.88 0.33 27.51
N THR A 86 -22.84 0.00 28.28
CA THR A 86 -21.74 0.92 28.58
C THR A 86 -20.93 1.26 27.33
N ASN A 87 -20.56 0.26 26.53
CA ASN A 87 -19.85 0.44 25.27
C ASN A 87 -20.72 1.19 24.24
N SER A 88 -22.04 0.94 24.21
CA SER A 88 -22.97 1.71 23.37
C SER A 88 -23.02 3.17 23.73
N LYS A 89 -23.16 3.49 25.02
CA LYS A 89 -23.12 4.89 25.49
C LYS A 89 -21.76 5.53 25.22
N LEU A 90 -20.67 4.79 25.35
CA LEU A 90 -19.31 5.26 25.03
C LEU A 90 -19.18 5.62 23.55
N ILE A 91 -19.61 4.73 22.65
CA ILE A 91 -19.58 4.95 21.21
C ILE A 91 -20.46 6.15 20.84
N GLU A 92 -21.71 6.18 21.29
CA GLU A 92 -22.64 7.28 20.99
C GLU A 92 -22.08 8.62 21.48
N SER A 93 -21.59 8.67 22.73
CA SER A 93 -20.99 9.89 23.30
C SER A 93 -19.74 10.32 22.54
N ALA A 94 -18.90 9.37 22.12
CA ALA A 94 -17.70 9.63 21.33
C ALA A 94 -18.05 10.25 19.97
N PHE A 95 -18.99 9.66 19.22
CA PHE A 95 -19.45 10.20 17.93
C PHE A 95 -20.16 11.53 18.10
N ARG A 96 -21.04 11.69 19.09
CA ARG A 96 -21.72 12.97 19.38
C ARG A 96 -20.72 14.07 19.69
N SER A 97 -19.67 13.78 20.47
CA SER A 97 -18.60 14.73 20.74
C SER A 97 -17.75 15.05 19.50
N LEU A 98 -17.42 14.05 18.67
CA LEU A 98 -16.70 14.24 17.41
C LEU A 98 -17.51 15.13 16.45
N PHE A 99 -18.77 14.78 16.21
CA PHE A 99 -19.64 15.49 15.27
C PHE A 99 -19.94 16.90 15.78
N SER A 100 -20.12 17.09 17.09
CA SER A 100 -20.24 18.44 17.68
C SER A 100 -18.96 19.27 17.52
N THR A 101 -17.79 18.63 17.38
CA THR A 101 -16.51 19.32 17.14
C THR A 101 -16.37 19.72 15.68
N LEU A 102 -16.67 18.78 14.78
CA LEU A 102 -16.51 18.97 13.34
C LEU A 102 -17.66 19.78 12.72
N SER A 103 -18.83 19.84 13.35
CA SER A 103 -19.95 20.70 12.90
C SER A 103 -19.61 22.20 12.98
N LEU A 104 -18.59 22.57 13.75
CA LEU A 104 -18.08 23.94 13.85
C LEU A 104 -17.11 24.30 12.70
N TRP A 105 -16.83 23.37 11.79
CA TRP A 105 -15.91 23.56 10.68
C TRP A 105 -16.69 23.90 9.41
N ASP A 106 -16.14 24.82 8.63
CA ASP A 106 -16.78 25.30 7.41
C ASP A 106 -16.33 24.47 6.21
N PRO A 107 -17.17 24.23 5.19
CA PRO A 107 -16.75 23.59 3.94
C PRO A 107 -15.52 24.23 3.26
N SER A 108 -15.29 25.54 3.46
CA SER A 108 -14.10 26.25 2.99
C SER A 108 -12.82 25.89 3.75
N ASP A 109 -12.92 25.22 4.91
CA ASP A 109 -11.79 24.61 5.60
C ASP A 109 -11.23 23.39 4.82
N GLY A 110 -11.84 22.98 3.70
CA GLY A 110 -11.31 21.95 2.81
C GLY A 110 -11.97 20.58 2.99
N ASP A 111 -11.57 19.63 2.15
CA ASP A 111 -12.12 18.28 2.14
C ASP A 111 -11.45 17.39 3.18
N LEU A 112 -12.26 16.74 4.01
CA LEU A 112 -11.79 15.89 5.11
C LEU A 112 -12.15 14.42 4.91
N ALA A 113 -11.15 13.55 5.00
CA ALA A 113 -11.31 12.11 5.11
C ALA A 113 -11.39 11.66 6.58
N LEU A 114 -12.33 10.78 6.90
CA LEU A 114 -12.53 10.23 8.24
C LEU A 114 -12.32 8.70 8.23
N ASP A 115 -11.25 8.24 8.86
CA ASP A 115 -11.01 6.82 9.13
C ASP A 115 -11.62 6.47 10.50
N LEU A 116 -12.57 5.52 10.52
CA LEU A 116 -13.25 5.09 11.74
C LEU A 116 -12.73 3.74 12.21
N SER A 117 -12.44 3.62 13.52
CA SER A 117 -12.03 2.35 14.12
C SER A 117 -12.58 2.18 15.53
N VAL A 118 -13.19 1.03 15.79
CA VAL A 118 -13.74 0.62 17.08
C VAL A 118 -13.04 -0.69 17.45
N PHE A 119 -12.03 -0.59 18.30
CA PHE A 119 -11.21 -1.71 18.72
C PHE A 119 -11.82 -2.40 19.93
N SER A 120 -11.90 -3.72 19.82
CA SER A 120 -12.23 -4.60 20.93
C SER A 120 -10.95 -5.10 21.60
N PRO A 121 -10.95 -5.42 22.92
CA PRO A 121 -9.81 -6.08 23.58
C PRO A 121 -9.45 -7.44 22.96
N TRP A 122 -10.32 -8.01 22.14
CA TRP A 122 -10.07 -9.22 21.37
C TRP A 122 -9.20 -8.97 20.13
N ASP A 123 -9.10 -7.72 19.66
CA ASP A 123 -8.38 -7.42 18.44
C ASP A 123 -6.86 -7.57 18.56
N THR A 124 -6.34 -7.43 19.78
CA THR A 124 -4.92 -7.49 20.12
C THR A 124 -4.47 -8.87 20.60
N LYS A 125 -5.39 -9.85 20.74
CA LYS A 125 -5.05 -11.16 21.32
C LYS A 125 -4.22 -12.03 20.37
N PRO A 126 -3.16 -12.70 20.86
CA PRO A 126 -2.28 -13.55 20.05
C PRO A 126 -3.01 -14.69 19.31
N CYS A 127 -4.08 -15.24 19.89
CA CYS A 127 -4.88 -16.29 19.25
C CYS A 127 -5.59 -15.82 17.97
N PHE A 128 -5.69 -14.51 17.76
CA PHE A 128 -6.17 -13.88 16.53
C PHE A 128 -5.05 -13.16 15.76
N ALA A 129 -3.80 -13.18 16.24
CA ALA A 129 -2.64 -12.57 15.57
C ALA A 129 -2.24 -13.33 14.28
N HIS A 130 -2.65 -14.61 14.17
CA HIS A 130 -2.52 -15.41 12.94
C HIS A 130 -3.65 -15.16 11.93
N THR A 131 -4.60 -14.27 12.25
CA THR A 131 -5.56 -13.70 11.32
C THR A 131 -5.07 -12.28 11.04
N PRO A 132 -4.62 -11.94 9.81
CA PRO A 132 -3.75 -10.78 9.60
C PRO A 132 -4.52 -9.48 9.77
N LEU A 133 -4.41 -8.88 10.96
CA LEU A 133 -4.78 -7.50 11.23
C LEU A 133 -3.78 -6.90 12.22
N LYS A 134 -2.83 -6.12 11.72
CA LYS A 134 -2.18 -5.08 12.51
C LYS A 134 -2.15 -3.77 11.72
N PRO A 135 -2.46 -2.63 12.36
CA PRO A 135 -2.17 -1.31 11.83
C PRO A 135 -0.77 -0.83 12.22
N ASP A 136 -0.11 -0.23 11.25
CA ASP A 136 1.11 0.56 11.33
C ASP A 136 0.90 1.73 12.30
N LEU A 137 1.45 1.65 13.52
CA LEU A 137 2.07 2.79 14.18
C LEU A 137 3.15 2.34 15.17
N THR A 138 4.29 3.02 15.06
CA THR A 138 5.45 2.95 15.94
C THR A 138 5.13 3.39 17.36
N ASP A 139 5.63 2.60 18.31
CA ASP A 139 6.14 2.95 19.63
C ASP A 139 5.86 4.38 20.15
N THR A 140 4.90 4.50 21.06
CA THR A 140 5.02 5.41 22.21
C THR A 140 4.43 4.73 23.43
N GLN A 141 5.28 4.56 24.45
CA GLN A 141 4.95 4.11 25.80
C GLN A 141 3.63 4.71 26.30
N CYS A 142 2.73 3.82 26.72
CA CYS A 142 1.74 4.13 27.73
C CYS A 142 1.93 3.09 28.83
N ASP A 143 2.56 3.51 29.91
CA ASP A 143 2.58 2.77 31.18
C ASP A 143 1.13 2.44 31.56
N HIS A 144 0.85 1.15 31.76
CA HIS A 144 -0.14 0.56 32.69
C HIS A 144 -0.54 -0.83 32.17
N ASP A 145 0.31 -1.84 32.36
CA ASP A 145 -0.15 -3.22 32.49
C ASP A 145 0.37 -3.76 33.82
N GLN A 146 -0.51 -3.64 34.82
CA GLN A 146 -0.38 -4.33 36.09
C GLN A 146 -0.74 -5.79 35.84
N GLU A 147 0.18 -6.67 36.22
CA GLU A 147 0.10 -8.12 36.19
C GLU A 147 -1.29 -8.67 36.57
N LEU A 148 -1.93 -9.37 35.63
CA LEU A 148 -2.72 -10.54 35.99
C LEU A 148 -1.82 -11.75 35.77
N GLY A 149 -1.29 -12.23 36.90
CA GLY A 149 -0.30 -13.30 36.96
C GLY A 149 -0.71 -14.55 36.17
N LEU A 150 0.02 -14.79 35.08
CA LEU A 150 0.26 -16.13 34.55
C LEU A 150 1.76 -16.23 34.28
N PRO A 151 2.43 -17.28 34.75
CA PRO A 151 3.89 -17.38 34.69
C PRO A 151 4.37 -17.38 33.23
N ALA A 152 5.39 -16.55 32.97
CA ALA A 152 6.09 -16.50 31.71
C ALA A 152 6.57 -17.91 31.31
N GLY A 153 6.20 -18.37 30.10
CA GLY A 153 6.84 -19.55 29.52
C GLY A 153 6.01 -20.47 28.62
N ILE A 154 4.71 -20.25 28.43
CA ILE A 154 3.92 -21.09 27.51
C ILE A 154 2.96 -20.22 26.69
N VAL A 155 3.37 -19.82 25.48
CA VAL A 155 2.43 -19.36 24.45
C VAL A 155 1.70 -20.61 23.96
N HIS A 156 0.58 -20.91 24.59
CA HIS A 156 -0.35 -21.86 24.02
C HIS A 156 -0.96 -21.23 22.77
N ASN A 157 -0.50 -21.68 21.60
CA ASN A 157 -1.18 -21.54 20.30
C ASN A 157 -2.50 -22.33 20.30
N LEU A 158 -3.37 -22.08 21.29
CA LEU A 158 -4.71 -22.65 21.31
C LEU A 158 -5.56 -21.83 20.35
N ALA A 159 -6.15 -22.52 19.37
CA ALA A 159 -7.16 -21.92 18.52
C ALA A 159 -8.28 -21.31 19.40
N PRO A 160 -8.78 -20.12 19.06
CA PRO A 160 -9.83 -19.48 19.84
C PRO A 160 -11.06 -20.39 19.91
N THR A 161 -11.74 -20.44 21.06
CA THR A 161 -12.99 -21.18 21.19
C THR A 161 -14.08 -20.53 20.35
N ALA A 162 -15.12 -21.27 19.96
CA ALA A 162 -16.25 -20.72 19.21
C ALA A 162 -16.90 -19.52 19.92
N SER A 163 -16.94 -19.49 21.26
CA SER A 163 -17.48 -18.35 22.01
C SER A 163 -16.58 -17.11 21.98
N GLN A 164 -15.26 -17.29 22.00
CA GLN A 164 -14.31 -16.19 21.84
C GLN A 164 -14.34 -15.62 20.43
N PHE A 165 -14.49 -16.49 19.43
CA PHE A 165 -14.63 -16.10 18.03
C PHE A 165 -15.88 -15.26 17.79
N LYS A 166 -17.04 -15.71 18.28
CA LYS A 166 -18.31 -14.96 18.15
C LYS A 166 -18.23 -13.54 18.70
N ARG A 167 -17.51 -13.32 19.79
CA ARG A 167 -17.33 -12.00 20.42
C ARG A 167 -16.42 -11.06 19.61
N ALA A 168 -15.38 -11.61 18.97
CA ALA A 168 -14.45 -10.81 18.18
C ALA A 168 -15.09 -10.28 16.88
N PHE A 169 -16.01 -11.06 16.29
CA PHE A 169 -16.71 -10.73 15.05
C PHE A 169 -18.18 -10.39 15.27
N ASP A 170 -18.52 -9.92 16.48
CA ASP A 170 -19.88 -9.51 16.79
C ASP A 170 -20.19 -8.12 16.20
N GLN A 171 -21.40 -7.63 16.42
CA GLN A 171 -21.78 -6.28 16.01
C GLN A 171 -21.11 -5.22 16.89
N VAL A 172 -20.82 -4.07 16.31
CA VAL A 172 -20.51 -2.86 17.06
C VAL A 172 -21.69 -2.59 18.00
N PRO A 173 -21.45 -2.39 19.31
CA PRO A 173 -22.51 -2.10 20.24
C PRO A 173 -23.03 -0.69 20.00
N GLY A 174 -23.85 -0.48 18.98
CA GLY A 174 -24.48 0.79 18.63
C GLY A 174 -25.99 0.59 18.48
N TYR A 175 -26.75 1.55 18.96
CA TYR A 175 -28.14 1.75 18.55
C TYR A 175 -28.31 3.26 18.40
N PHE A 176 -28.00 3.79 17.23
CA PHE A 176 -28.22 5.20 16.93
C PHE A 176 -29.68 5.39 16.54
N THR A 177 -30.48 5.88 17.49
CA THR A 177 -31.92 6.13 17.25
C THR A 177 -32.13 7.48 16.56
N ASP A 178 -33.10 7.53 15.65
CA ASP A 178 -33.50 8.78 14.96
C ASP A 178 -34.08 9.84 15.89
N GLU A 179 -34.43 9.47 17.14
CA GLU A 179 -35.00 10.38 18.12
C GLU A 179 -34.04 11.50 18.54
N MET A 180 -32.72 11.26 18.46
CA MET A 180 -31.69 12.26 18.79
C MET A 180 -30.54 12.25 17.77
N PRO A 181 -30.72 12.83 16.57
CA PRO A 181 -29.71 12.80 15.52
C PRO A 181 -28.40 13.45 15.97
N PHE A 182 -27.29 13.01 15.37
CA PHE A 182 -25.99 13.66 15.57
C PHE A 182 -25.96 15.03 14.89
N PRO A 183 -25.08 15.96 15.30
CA PRO A 183 -24.90 17.22 14.58
C PRO A 183 -24.44 17.02 13.14
N SER A 184 -24.93 17.83 12.21
CA SER A 184 -24.48 17.80 10.81
C SER A 184 -23.01 18.26 10.67
N VAL A 185 -22.25 17.54 9.84
CA VAL A 185 -20.81 17.73 9.61
C VAL A 185 -20.53 17.85 8.10
N PRO A 186 -20.58 19.06 7.52
CA PRO A 186 -20.45 19.24 6.07
C PRO A 186 -19.01 19.19 5.55
N VAL A 187 -18.00 19.16 6.43
CA VAL A 187 -16.58 19.14 6.04
C VAL A 187 -16.09 17.74 5.61
N ILE A 188 -16.79 16.67 6.03
CA ILE A 188 -16.42 15.29 5.69
C ILE A 188 -16.87 14.97 4.27
N THR A 189 -15.92 14.55 3.42
CA THR A 189 -16.19 14.14 2.03
C THR A 189 -15.84 12.69 1.76
N SER A 190 -15.06 12.04 2.63
CA SER A 190 -14.71 10.63 2.51
C SER A 190 -14.75 9.93 3.88
N VAL A 191 -15.28 8.71 3.92
CA VAL A 191 -15.23 7.86 5.12
C VAL A 191 -14.59 6.52 4.77
N ASN A 192 -13.69 6.04 5.63
CA ASN A 192 -13.12 4.70 5.54
C ASN A 192 -13.38 3.90 6.82
N LEU A 193 -13.87 2.67 6.66
CA LEU A 193 -14.06 1.67 7.70
C LEU A 193 -13.24 0.44 7.32
N ARG A 194 -12.03 0.35 7.88
CA ARG A 194 -11.01 -0.63 7.49
C ARG A 194 -11.26 -2.00 8.11
N GLN A 195 -10.76 -3.03 7.42
CA GLN A 195 -10.80 -4.44 7.84
C GLN A 195 -10.24 -4.64 9.25
N GLN A 196 -9.29 -3.80 9.68
CA GLN A 196 -8.62 -3.77 10.99
C GLN A 196 -9.56 -3.92 12.20
N ASN A 197 -10.84 -3.54 12.04
CA ASN A 197 -11.88 -3.75 13.05
C ASN A 197 -12.64 -5.04 12.73
N ARG A 198 -12.61 -6.01 13.65
CA ARG A 198 -13.33 -7.29 13.47
C ARG A 198 -14.83 -7.16 13.74
N LEU A 199 -15.24 -6.15 14.53
CA LEU A 199 -16.64 -5.86 14.80
C LEU A 199 -17.36 -5.34 13.55
N GLN A 200 -18.59 -5.79 13.33
CA GLN A 200 -19.41 -5.40 12.19
C GLN A 200 -20.30 -4.20 12.54
N TRP A 201 -20.30 -3.19 11.68
CA TRP A 201 -21.28 -2.11 11.81
C TRP A 201 -22.64 -2.58 11.36
N LEU A 202 -23.67 -2.27 12.15
CA LEU A 202 -25.04 -2.38 11.68
C LEU A 202 -25.25 -1.38 10.53
N PRO A 203 -25.86 -1.79 9.41
CA PRO A 203 -26.13 -0.89 8.31
C PRO A 203 -26.91 0.36 8.78
N CYS A 204 -27.89 0.21 9.68
CA CYS A 204 -28.72 1.33 10.14
C CYS A 204 -27.89 2.38 10.90
N ASP A 205 -26.93 1.96 11.72
CA ASP A 205 -26.01 2.86 12.39
C ASP A 205 -25.14 3.64 11.39
N LEU A 206 -24.69 2.99 10.31
CA LEU A 206 -23.94 3.67 9.24
C LEU A 206 -24.82 4.70 8.52
N ALA A 207 -26.09 4.38 8.25
CA ALA A 207 -27.04 5.34 7.67
C ALA A 207 -27.27 6.55 8.59
N SER A 208 -27.48 6.31 9.89
CA SER A 208 -27.60 7.37 10.89
C SER A 208 -26.36 8.27 10.96
N LEU A 209 -25.15 7.73 10.80
CA LEU A 209 -23.92 8.52 10.76
C LEU A 209 -23.74 9.28 9.44
N PHE A 210 -23.94 8.62 8.30
CA PHE A 210 -23.67 9.19 6.97
C PHE A 210 -24.70 10.25 6.59
N SER A 211 -25.94 10.12 7.04
CA SER A 211 -26.99 11.14 6.85
C SER A 211 -26.62 12.51 7.42
N GLN A 212 -25.72 12.54 8.41
CA GLN A 212 -25.22 13.78 9.00
C GLN A 212 -24.01 14.36 8.25
N MET A 213 -23.54 13.73 7.17
CA MET A 213 -22.41 14.17 6.35
C MET A 213 -22.89 14.57 4.94
N PRO A 214 -23.49 15.77 4.77
CA PRO A 214 -24.19 16.13 3.54
C PRO A 214 -23.28 16.22 2.30
N ARG A 215 -21.96 16.34 2.47
CA ARG A 215 -20.96 16.36 1.38
C ARG A 215 -20.17 15.06 1.25
N LEU A 216 -20.62 13.96 1.87
CA LEU A 216 -19.93 12.67 1.77
C LEU A 216 -20.03 12.12 0.32
N GLU A 217 -18.92 12.16 -0.40
CA GLU A 217 -18.80 11.75 -1.80
C GLU A 217 -18.26 10.33 -1.96
N GLN A 218 -17.47 9.86 -0.98
CA GLN A 218 -16.79 8.57 -1.04
C GLN A 218 -16.92 7.77 0.26
N VAL A 219 -17.30 6.49 0.13
CA VAL A 219 -17.30 5.52 1.23
C VAL A 219 -16.47 4.30 0.85
N HIS A 220 -15.55 3.93 1.73
CA HIS A 220 -14.83 2.67 1.66
C HIS A 220 -15.10 1.84 2.93
N TYR A 221 -15.70 0.67 2.77
CA TYR A 221 -16.06 -0.21 3.87
C TYR A 221 -15.56 -1.64 3.63
N GLU A 222 -14.84 -2.20 4.58
CA GLU A 222 -14.26 -3.53 4.53
C GLU A 222 -14.86 -4.45 5.63
N PRO A 223 -16.17 -4.78 5.58
CA PRO A 223 -16.82 -5.59 6.62
C PRO A 223 -16.26 -7.00 6.68
N TRP A 224 -16.33 -7.63 7.84
CA TRP A 224 -16.15 -9.07 7.96
C TRP A 224 -17.47 -9.80 7.68
N ARG A 225 -17.42 -10.97 7.03
CA ARG A 225 -18.58 -11.85 6.89
C ARG A 225 -19.03 -12.37 8.25
N ALA A 226 -20.34 -12.41 8.49
CA ALA A 226 -20.92 -12.93 9.72
C ALA A 226 -20.62 -14.42 9.92
N TRP A 227 -20.45 -14.80 11.18
CA TRP A 227 -19.98 -16.13 11.59
C TRP A 227 -21.01 -17.25 11.48
N SER A 228 -22.29 -16.93 11.25
CA SER A 228 -23.36 -17.88 10.95
C SER A 228 -24.19 -17.42 9.76
N ALA A 229 -24.80 -18.38 9.04
CA ALA A 229 -25.69 -18.09 7.93
C ALA A 229 -26.92 -17.28 8.36
N GLU A 230 -27.50 -17.59 9.53
CA GLU A 230 -28.62 -16.83 10.09
C GLU A 230 -28.27 -15.36 10.34
N LYS A 231 -27.10 -15.10 10.95
CA LYS A 231 -26.65 -13.72 11.19
C LYS A 231 -26.28 -13.02 9.88
N GLN A 232 -25.70 -13.72 8.91
CA GLN A 232 -25.45 -13.15 7.60
C GLN A 232 -26.76 -12.78 6.89
N LEU A 233 -27.78 -13.64 6.92
CA LEU A 233 -29.08 -13.35 6.30
C LEU A 233 -29.73 -12.11 6.95
N SER A 234 -29.72 -12.03 8.28
CA SER A 234 -30.20 -10.84 9.00
C SER A 234 -29.43 -9.58 8.61
N MET A 235 -28.10 -9.65 8.49
CA MET A 235 -27.29 -8.51 8.04
C MET A 235 -27.58 -8.13 6.59
N ASP A 236 -27.71 -9.10 5.69
CA ASP A 236 -28.04 -8.90 4.27
C ASP A 236 -29.43 -8.25 4.11
N GLU A 237 -30.42 -8.65 4.92
CA GLU A 237 -31.74 -8.01 4.99
C GLU A 237 -31.63 -6.55 5.44
N GLU A 238 -30.83 -6.25 6.46
CA GLU A 238 -30.57 -4.86 6.87
C GLU A 238 -29.86 -4.04 5.78
N TYR A 239 -28.90 -4.61 5.07
CA TYR A 239 -28.28 -3.93 3.92
C TYR A 239 -29.28 -3.67 2.79
N THR A 240 -30.30 -4.51 2.61
CA THR A 240 -31.35 -4.24 1.61
C THR A 240 -32.26 -3.09 2.00
N ALA A 241 -32.44 -2.85 3.30
CA ALA A 241 -33.25 -1.77 3.82
C ALA A 241 -32.58 -0.38 3.67
N ILE A 242 -31.30 -0.34 3.31
CA ILE A 242 -30.53 0.91 3.23
C ILE A 242 -30.11 1.19 1.81
N THR A 243 -30.68 2.26 1.28
CA THR A 243 -30.40 2.76 -0.06
C THR A 243 -29.38 3.90 0.00
N CYS A 244 -28.66 4.19 -1.08
CA CYS A 244 -27.80 5.38 -1.12
C CYS A 244 -28.55 6.70 -0.86
N GLU A 245 -29.89 6.70 -1.00
CA GLU A 245 -30.74 7.83 -0.62
C GLU A 245 -30.76 8.07 0.89
N ASP A 246 -30.56 7.01 1.68
CA ASP A 246 -30.49 7.05 3.15
C ASP A 246 -29.10 7.48 3.66
N PHE A 247 -28.06 7.40 2.82
CA PHE A 247 -26.71 7.84 3.16
C PHE A 247 -26.52 9.34 2.91
N THR A 248 -26.54 9.76 1.65
CA THR A 248 -26.50 11.17 1.25
C THR A 248 -26.67 11.27 -0.28
N PRO A 249 -27.37 12.30 -0.79
CA PRO A 249 -27.47 12.54 -2.23
C PRO A 249 -26.12 12.89 -2.89
N ALA A 250 -25.08 13.22 -2.10
CA ALA A 250 -23.76 13.56 -2.61
C ALA A 250 -22.86 12.35 -2.92
N LEU A 251 -23.25 11.13 -2.52
CA LEU A 251 -22.41 9.94 -2.71
C LEU A 251 -22.20 9.65 -4.20
N ARG A 252 -20.94 9.49 -4.61
CA ARG A 252 -20.54 9.16 -5.99
C ARG A 252 -19.68 7.91 -6.06
N ARG A 253 -18.95 7.58 -5.00
CA ARG A 253 -17.98 6.47 -4.99
C ARG A 253 -18.25 5.55 -3.80
N LEU A 254 -18.61 4.31 -4.09
CA LEU A 254 -18.88 3.28 -3.08
C LEU A 254 -17.97 2.07 -3.30
N ILE A 255 -17.16 1.76 -2.29
CA ILE A 255 -16.29 0.60 -2.26
C ILE A 255 -16.68 -0.24 -1.04
N VAL A 256 -17.19 -1.44 -1.25
CA VAL A 256 -17.52 -2.39 -0.19
C VAL A 256 -16.86 -3.73 -0.47
N SER A 257 -16.01 -4.18 0.44
CA SER A 257 -15.22 -5.41 0.27
C SER A 257 -15.41 -6.32 1.47
N GLU A 258 -16.25 -7.34 1.33
CA GLU A 258 -16.49 -8.30 2.42
C GLU A 258 -15.31 -9.26 2.58
N ASN A 259 -14.78 -9.33 3.79
CA ASN A 259 -13.66 -10.16 4.17
C ASN A 259 -14.14 -11.49 4.78
N PHE A 260 -13.53 -12.59 4.35
CA PHE A 260 -13.72 -13.90 4.98
C PHE A 260 -12.43 -14.71 4.92
N GLY A 261 -12.05 -15.35 6.03
CA GLY A 261 -10.92 -16.29 6.09
C GLY A 261 -11.38 -17.75 6.02
N GLU A 262 -10.85 -18.55 5.09
CA GLU A 262 -11.20 -19.98 4.98
C GLU A 262 -10.89 -20.76 6.28
N HIS A 263 -9.83 -20.36 6.98
CA HIS A 263 -9.44 -20.92 8.27
C HIS A 263 -10.47 -20.64 9.39
N TYR A 264 -11.16 -19.50 9.31
CA TYR A 264 -12.19 -19.12 10.28
C TYR A 264 -13.46 -19.99 10.11
N MET A 265 -13.85 -20.29 8.87
CA MET A 265 -15.02 -21.13 8.60
C MET A 265 -14.83 -22.56 9.10
N ALA A 266 -13.60 -23.08 9.02
CA ALA A 266 -13.23 -24.38 9.58
C ALA A 266 -13.38 -24.42 11.12
N ILE A 267 -12.98 -23.34 11.82
CA ILE A 267 -13.11 -23.24 13.29
C ILE A 267 -14.60 -23.26 13.72
N MET A 268 -15.46 -22.62 12.94
CA MET A 268 -16.88 -22.48 13.27
C MET A 268 -17.74 -23.70 12.88
N GLN A 269 -17.18 -24.70 12.20
CA GLN A 269 -17.93 -25.83 11.60
C GLN A 269 -19.16 -25.37 10.82
N ALA A 270 -19.13 -24.13 10.31
CA ALA A 270 -20.24 -23.55 9.59
C ALA A 270 -20.19 -24.06 8.15
N SER A 271 -21.32 -24.54 7.63
CA SER A 271 -21.50 -24.81 6.21
C SER A 271 -21.08 -23.56 5.42
N SER A 272 -20.36 -23.74 4.30
CA SER A 272 -19.95 -22.61 3.47
C SER A 272 -21.18 -21.77 3.10
N PRO A 273 -21.31 -20.52 3.59
CA PRO A 273 -22.49 -19.70 3.30
C PRO A 273 -22.55 -19.24 1.83
N ARG A 274 -21.58 -19.66 1.00
CA ARG A 274 -21.41 -19.22 -0.39
C ARG A 274 -22.60 -19.56 -1.30
N GLU A 275 -23.47 -20.49 -0.89
CA GLU A 275 -24.52 -21.05 -1.75
C GLU A 275 -25.84 -20.27 -1.73
N HIS A 276 -26.10 -19.41 -0.73
CA HIS A 276 -27.39 -18.73 -0.60
C HIS A 276 -27.20 -17.22 -0.40
N ARG A 277 -26.84 -16.53 -1.48
CA ARG A 277 -26.76 -15.06 -1.49
C ARG A 277 -28.12 -14.45 -1.74
N HIS A 278 -28.47 -13.46 -0.92
CA HIS A 278 -29.77 -12.81 -0.96
C HIS A 278 -29.97 -12.06 -2.29
N GLN A 279 -30.92 -12.53 -3.10
CA GLN A 279 -31.25 -11.94 -4.42
C GLN A 279 -31.61 -10.45 -4.29
N LEU A 280 -32.30 -10.08 -3.22
CA LEU A 280 -32.67 -8.70 -2.94
C LEU A 280 -31.44 -7.80 -2.70
N LEU A 281 -30.39 -8.28 -2.01
CA LEU A 281 -29.17 -7.50 -1.79
C LEU A 281 -28.47 -7.17 -3.12
N THR A 282 -28.42 -8.16 -4.02
CA THR A 282 -27.87 -7.96 -5.37
C THR A 282 -28.69 -6.95 -6.16
N GLN A 283 -30.02 -7.02 -6.07
CA GLN A 283 -30.91 -6.05 -6.71
C GLN A 283 -30.71 -4.64 -6.16
N THR A 284 -30.52 -4.49 -4.84
CA THR A 284 -30.24 -3.20 -4.19
C THR A 284 -28.96 -2.58 -4.72
N PHE A 285 -27.84 -3.31 -4.74
CA PHE A 285 -26.57 -2.78 -5.29
C PHE A 285 -26.66 -2.46 -6.78
N ALA A 286 -27.37 -3.29 -7.56
CA ALA A 286 -27.59 -3.02 -8.98
C ALA A 286 -28.37 -1.73 -9.20
N HIS A 287 -29.44 -1.50 -8.43
CA HIS A 287 -30.20 -0.25 -8.50
C HIS A 287 -29.40 0.96 -8.02
N GLN A 288 -28.65 0.83 -6.91
CA GLN A 288 -27.81 1.91 -6.37
C GLN A 288 -26.72 2.34 -7.35
N SER A 289 -26.17 1.40 -8.14
CA SER A 289 -25.13 1.68 -9.11
C SER A 289 -25.50 2.75 -10.14
N LEU A 290 -26.81 2.95 -10.41
CA LEU A 290 -27.33 3.95 -11.37
C LEU A 290 -26.95 5.39 -11.03
N LYS A 291 -26.65 5.68 -9.76
CA LYS A 291 -26.37 7.03 -9.26
C LYS A 291 -24.89 7.28 -8.95
N LEU A 292 -24.04 6.27 -9.15
CA LEU A 292 -22.64 6.31 -8.75
C LEU A 292 -21.74 6.54 -9.96
N GLU A 293 -20.62 7.21 -9.72
CA GLU A 293 -19.50 7.31 -10.66
C GLU A 293 -18.59 6.08 -10.58
N MET A 294 -18.50 5.47 -9.39
CA MET A 294 -17.74 4.24 -9.14
C MET A 294 -18.46 3.35 -8.14
N LEU A 295 -18.62 2.08 -8.52
CA LEU A 295 -19.06 1.02 -7.62
C LEU A 295 -18.03 -0.11 -7.63
N SER A 296 -17.54 -0.48 -6.44
CA SER A 296 -16.74 -1.67 -6.25
C SER A 296 -17.35 -2.51 -5.14
N VAL A 297 -17.93 -3.66 -5.48
CA VAL A 297 -18.54 -4.56 -4.51
C VAL A 297 -17.88 -5.92 -4.62
N SER A 298 -17.00 -6.21 -3.65
CA SER A 298 -16.25 -7.45 -3.60
C SER A 298 -16.85 -8.39 -2.59
N PHE A 299 -17.10 -9.63 -3.03
CA PHE A 299 -17.58 -10.72 -2.20
C PHE A 299 -18.88 -10.47 -1.45
N MET A 300 -19.71 -9.49 -1.79
CA MET A 300 -21.09 -9.38 -1.30
C MET A 300 -22.11 -9.79 -2.36
N VAL A 301 -21.83 -9.45 -3.63
CA VAL A 301 -22.68 -9.78 -4.77
C VAL A 301 -21.99 -10.77 -5.70
N GLU A 302 -22.79 -11.48 -6.48
CA GLU A 302 -22.34 -12.34 -7.56
C GLU A 302 -22.56 -11.61 -8.89
N ALA A 303 -21.51 -11.42 -9.69
CA ALA A 303 -21.58 -10.62 -10.90
C ALA A 303 -22.65 -11.12 -11.89
N SER A 304 -22.82 -12.44 -12.04
CA SER A 304 -23.87 -12.98 -12.93
C SER A 304 -25.27 -12.53 -12.52
N ASN A 305 -25.55 -12.59 -11.21
CA ASN A 305 -26.83 -12.21 -10.63
C ASN A 305 -27.01 -10.69 -10.68
N PHE A 306 -25.95 -9.91 -10.47
CA PHE A 306 -25.98 -8.46 -10.61
C PHE A 306 -26.46 -8.06 -12.01
N PHE A 307 -25.89 -8.67 -13.05
CA PHE A 307 -26.31 -8.40 -14.42
C PHE A 307 -27.72 -8.91 -14.73
N ASP A 308 -28.21 -9.98 -14.08
CA ASP A 308 -29.62 -10.44 -14.22
C ASP A 308 -30.63 -9.42 -13.66
N GLN A 309 -30.24 -8.65 -12.65
CA GLN A 309 -31.12 -7.64 -12.06
C GLN A 309 -31.17 -6.33 -12.87
N CYS A 310 -30.21 -6.12 -13.78
CA CYS A 310 -30.16 -4.93 -14.64
C CYS A 310 -31.29 -4.96 -15.68
N LYS A 311 -32.14 -3.94 -15.68
CA LYS A 311 -33.27 -3.84 -16.63
C LYS A 311 -32.81 -3.17 -17.93
N PRO A 312 -33.33 -3.58 -19.10
CA PRO A 312 -32.98 -2.95 -20.39
C PRO A 312 -33.30 -1.44 -20.48
N SER A 313 -34.21 -0.94 -19.64
CA SER A 313 -34.59 0.47 -19.57
C SER A 313 -33.64 1.31 -18.70
N TRP A 314 -32.65 0.69 -18.07
CA TRP A 314 -31.70 1.39 -17.21
C TRP A 314 -30.62 2.08 -18.04
N THR A 315 -30.04 3.12 -17.48
CA THR A 315 -28.92 3.85 -18.07
C THR A 315 -28.10 4.42 -16.92
N TRP A 316 -26.78 4.32 -17.04
CA TRP A 316 -25.84 4.81 -16.03
C TRP A 316 -25.20 6.11 -16.51
N PRO A 317 -25.77 7.27 -16.20
CA PRO A 317 -25.32 8.54 -16.76
C PRO A 317 -23.90 8.92 -16.32
N ASP A 318 -23.46 8.51 -15.13
CA ASP A 318 -22.20 8.97 -14.55
C ASP A 318 -21.19 7.84 -14.26
N LEU A 319 -21.58 6.57 -14.39
CA LEU A 319 -20.75 5.44 -13.99
C LEU A 319 -19.53 5.30 -14.90
N THR A 320 -18.34 5.45 -14.31
CA THR A 320 -17.04 5.33 -14.98
C THR A 320 -16.30 4.05 -14.63
N SER A 321 -16.57 3.45 -13.46
CA SER A 321 -15.90 2.24 -13.00
C SER A 321 -16.84 1.29 -12.27
N LEU A 322 -16.80 0.01 -12.65
CA LEU A 322 -17.54 -1.07 -11.99
C LEU A 322 -16.62 -2.25 -11.66
N THR A 323 -16.53 -2.63 -10.39
CA THR A 323 -15.77 -3.81 -9.95
C THR A 323 -16.67 -4.77 -9.20
N LEU A 324 -16.70 -6.03 -9.63
CA LEU A 324 -17.53 -7.09 -9.07
C LEU A 324 -16.73 -8.39 -8.87
N THR A 325 -17.25 -9.29 -8.05
CA THR A 325 -16.69 -10.64 -7.90
C THR A 325 -17.59 -11.73 -8.48
N SER A 326 -16.99 -12.81 -9.00
CA SER A 326 -17.77 -13.94 -9.51
C SER A 326 -17.19 -15.32 -9.22
N GLN A 327 -18.04 -16.20 -8.65
CA GLN A 327 -17.72 -17.62 -8.46
C GLN A 327 -17.61 -18.41 -9.78
N LEU A 328 -18.08 -17.85 -10.90
CA LEU A 328 -17.94 -18.46 -12.23
C LEU A 328 -16.53 -18.33 -12.81
N LEU A 329 -15.65 -17.52 -12.21
CA LEU A 329 -14.24 -17.46 -12.61
C LEU A 329 -13.47 -18.68 -12.07
N THR A 330 -13.73 -19.83 -12.69
CA THR A 330 -13.03 -21.09 -12.44
C THR A 330 -12.79 -21.82 -13.76
N PRO A 331 -11.82 -22.75 -13.86
CA PRO A 331 -11.50 -23.43 -15.12
C PRO A 331 -12.64 -24.27 -15.70
N SER A 332 -13.57 -24.70 -14.85
CA SER A 332 -14.69 -25.58 -15.23
C SER A 332 -15.99 -24.85 -15.57
N ALA A 333 -16.09 -23.56 -15.24
CA ALA A 333 -17.32 -22.78 -15.44
C ALA A 333 -17.23 -21.91 -16.70
N ASP A 334 -18.38 -21.56 -17.28
CA ASP A 334 -18.46 -20.71 -18.45
C ASP A 334 -18.33 -19.22 -18.08
N ALA A 335 -17.08 -18.77 -17.93
CA ALA A 335 -16.76 -17.37 -17.68
C ALA A 335 -17.05 -16.46 -18.89
N ASN A 336 -17.05 -16.98 -20.12
CA ASN A 336 -17.25 -16.17 -21.33
C ASN A 336 -18.71 -15.70 -21.45
N SER A 337 -19.68 -16.52 -21.08
CA SER A 337 -21.08 -16.11 -20.99
C SER A 337 -21.29 -14.96 -20.00
N LEU A 338 -20.61 -15.01 -18.84
CA LEU A 338 -20.59 -13.90 -17.88
C LEU A 338 -20.02 -12.62 -18.50
N PHE A 339 -18.90 -12.69 -19.21
CA PHE A 339 -18.28 -11.51 -19.82
C PHE A 339 -19.16 -10.90 -20.92
N ARG A 340 -19.79 -11.72 -21.74
CA ARG A 340 -20.75 -11.27 -22.75
C ARG A 340 -21.90 -10.51 -22.10
N LYS A 341 -22.47 -11.06 -21.02
CA LYS A 341 -23.56 -10.42 -20.29
C LYS A 341 -23.15 -9.08 -19.65
N GLY A 342 -21.93 -9.02 -19.11
CA GLY A 342 -21.35 -7.77 -18.63
C GLY A 342 -21.25 -6.71 -19.74
N ALA A 343 -20.85 -7.10 -20.95
CA ALA A 343 -20.82 -6.20 -22.11
C ALA A 343 -22.21 -5.72 -22.53
N GLU A 344 -23.22 -6.62 -22.54
CA GLU A 344 -24.61 -6.27 -22.88
C GLU A 344 -25.17 -5.19 -21.94
N VAL A 345 -24.86 -5.28 -20.64
CA VAL A 345 -25.21 -4.23 -19.66
C VAL A 345 -24.37 -2.97 -19.86
N ALA A 346 -23.06 -3.13 -20.14
CA ALA A 346 -22.15 -2.01 -20.36
C ALA A 346 -22.51 -1.12 -21.57
N MET A 347 -23.27 -1.65 -22.54
CA MET A 347 -23.85 -0.84 -23.64
C MET A 347 -24.75 0.31 -23.14
N GLN A 348 -25.27 0.22 -21.90
CA GLN A 348 -26.11 1.24 -21.26
C GLN A 348 -25.30 2.17 -20.34
N MET A 349 -23.97 2.10 -20.37
CA MET A 349 -23.04 2.86 -19.52
C MET A 349 -22.17 3.81 -20.36
N PRO A 350 -22.70 4.95 -20.82
CA PRO A 350 -22.05 5.84 -21.81
C PRO A 350 -20.72 6.47 -21.38
N HIS A 351 -20.32 6.37 -20.10
CA HIS A 351 -19.06 6.92 -19.59
C HIS A 351 -18.14 5.86 -18.98
N LEU A 352 -18.42 4.56 -19.20
CA LEU A 352 -17.65 3.46 -18.62
C LEU A 352 -16.21 3.45 -19.13
N LYS A 353 -15.25 3.63 -18.22
CA LYS A 353 -13.82 3.56 -18.50
C LYS A 353 -13.22 2.22 -18.13
N THR A 354 -13.69 1.63 -17.02
CA THR A 354 -13.16 0.37 -16.49
C THR A 354 -14.27 -0.54 -15.99
N MET A 355 -14.22 -1.82 -16.36
CA MET A 355 -15.02 -2.85 -15.69
C MET A 355 -14.11 -4.01 -15.29
N GLU A 356 -14.21 -4.44 -14.05
CA GLU A 356 -13.42 -5.53 -13.48
C GLU A 356 -14.33 -6.60 -12.89
N ILE A 357 -14.08 -7.85 -13.26
CA ILE A 357 -14.72 -9.01 -12.65
C ILE A 357 -13.60 -9.92 -12.21
N TRP A 358 -13.52 -10.21 -10.90
CA TRP A 358 -12.42 -11.00 -10.38
C TRP A 358 -12.88 -12.00 -9.32
N ASN A 359 -12.03 -12.99 -9.06
CA ASN A 359 -12.20 -13.90 -7.94
C ASN A 359 -10.85 -14.47 -7.54
N GLY A 360 -10.69 -14.79 -6.25
CA GLY A 360 -9.47 -15.36 -5.71
C GLY A 360 -9.76 -16.31 -4.56
N ARG A 361 -9.14 -17.49 -4.60
CA ARG A 361 -9.03 -18.47 -3.51
C ARG A 361 -7.65 -19.13 -3.55
N ALA A 362 -7.33 -19.92 -2.55
CA ALA A 362 -6.05 -20.64 -2.51
C ALA A 362 -5.82 -21.43 -3.81
N GLY A 363 -4.71 -21.15 -4.50
CA GLY A 363 -4.32 -21.78 -5.78
C GLY A 363 -5.15 -21.37 -7.01
N LEU A 364 -6.17 -20.54 -6.87
CA LEU A 364 -7.03 -20.15 -7.99
C LEU A 364 -7.43 -18.69 -7.90
N ALA A 365 -6.88 -17.85 -8.77
CA ALA A 365 -7.40 -16.49 -8.97
C ALA A 365 -7.46 -16.14 -10.45
N GLY A 366 -8.48 -15.36 -10.80
CA GLY A 366 -8.74 -14.89 -12.14
C GLY A 366 -9.35 -13.50 -12.10
N MET A 367 -8.98 -12.68 -13.07
CA MET A 367 -9.48 -11.33 -13.25
C MET A 367 -9.68 -11.06 -14.74
N PHE A 368 -10.89 -10.67 -15.08
CA PHE A 368 -11.23 -10.02 -16.32
C PHE A 368 -11.27 -8.50 -16.10
N GLN A 369 -10.64 -7.74 -16.99
CA GLN A 369 -10.67 -6.29 -16.95
C GLN A 369 -10.89 -5.72 -18.36
N TYR A 370 -11.94 -4.93 -18.52
CA TYR A 370 -12.11 -3.99 -19.62
C TYR A 370 -11.51 -2.64 -19.24
N ARG A 371 -10.77 -2.03 -20.18
CA ARG A 371 -10.22 -0.68 -20.03
C ARG A 371 -10.35 0.10 -21.34
N LEU A 372 -11.08 1.21 -21.32
CA LEU A 372 -11.31 2.05 -22.49
C LEU A 372 -10.02 2.71 -23.01
N GLU A 373 -9.12 3.16 -22.13
CA GLU A 373 -7.82 3.75 -22.52
C GLU A 373 -6.67 2.94 -21.90
N PRO A 374 -5.84 2.22 -22.69
CA PRO A 374 -5.62 2.38 -24.14
C PRO A 374 -6.48 1.47 -25.04
N GLY A 375 -7.60 0.92 -24.56
CA GLY A 375 -8.47 0.04 -25.34
C GLY A 375 -8.06 -1.42 -25.19
N LEU A 376 -8.26 -1.99 -24.01
CA LEU A 376 -7.81 -3.33 -23.65
C LEU A 376 -8.94 -4.18 -23.07
N ILE A 377 -8.94 -5.45 -23.44
CA ILE A 377 -9.57 -6.54 -22.69
C ILE A 377 -8.44 -7.38 -22.10
N ILE A 378 -8.43 -7.53 -20.79
CA ILE A 378 -7.34 -8.17 -20.06
C ILE A 378 -7.88 -9.40 -19.34
N TRP A 379 -7.26 -10.55 -19.58
CA TRP A 379 -7.38 -11.72 -18.71
C TRP A 379 -6.09 -11.90 -17.91
N LYS A 380 -6.21 -11.98 -16.59
CA LYS A 380 -5.12 -12.43 -15.72
C LYS A 380 -5.59 -13.58 -14.86
N GLY A 381 -4.88 -14.70 -14.81
CA GLY A 381 -5.26 -15.79 -13.93
C GLY A 381 -4.21 -16.86 -13.75
N THR A 382 -4.42 -17.75 -12.77
CA THR A 382 -3.58 -18.94 -12.56
C THR A 382 -3.84 -20.05 -13.57
N TRP A 383 -4.87 -19.90 -14.41
CA TRP A 383 -5.17 -20.78 -15.52
C TRP A 383 -5.35 -19.99 -16.81
N ASN A 384 -5.13 -20.69 -17.93
CA ASN A 384 -5.38 -20.13 -19.23
C ASN A 384 -6.90 -20.16 -19.51
N LEU A 385 -7.51 -19.00 -19.67
CA LEU A 385 -8.88 -18.86 -20.12
C LEU A 385 -8.85 -18.33 -21.56
N LYS A 386 -9.37 -19.11 -22.50
CA LYS A 386 -9.59 -18.62 -23.86
C LYS A 386 -10.78 -17.67 -23.85
N LEU A 387 -10.56 -16.40 -24.19
CA LEU A 387 -11.64 -15.45 -24.43
C LEU A 387 -12.26 -15.79 -25.79
N GLU A 388 -13.53 -16.17 -25.80
CA GLU A 388 -14.23 -16.57 -27.00
C GLU A 388 -14.65 -15.36 -27.84
N ASP A 389 -14.70 -15.54 -29.17
CA ASP A 389 -14.93 -14.45 -30.13
C ASP A 389 -16.23 -13.69 -29.84
N TYR A 390 -17.28 -14.39 -29.39
CA TYR A 390 -18.55 -13.74 -29.06
C TYR A 390 -18.45 -12.79 -27.87
N ALA A 391 -17.60 -13.09 -26.88
CA ALA A 391 -17.39 -12.24 -25.72
C ALA A 391 -16.52 -11.03 -26.09
N ILE A 392 -15.48 -11.25 -26.90
CA ILE A 392 -14.62 -10.19 -27.45
C ILE A 392 -15.45 -9.23 -28.31
N GLN A 393 -16.29 -9.74 -29.21
CA GLN A 393 -17.16 -8.93 -30.06
C GLN A 393 -18.16 -8.10 -29.25
N ALA A 394 -18.73 -8.66 -28.18
CA ALA A 394 -19.64 -7.92 -27.31
C ALA A 394 -18.92 -6.71 -26.65
N TRP A 395 -17.72 -6.92 -26.12
CA TRP A 395 -16.91 -5.81 -25.56
C TRP A 395 -16.40 -4.84 -26.62
N GLN A 396 -16.07 -5.31 -27.82
CA GLN A 396 -15.71 -4.45 -28.95
C GLN A 396 -16.87 -3.53 -29.33
N ALA A 397 -18.13 -4.00 -29.26
CA ALA A 397 -19.30 -3.16 -29.47
C ALA A 397 -19.38 -2.02 -28.44
N VAL A 398 -19.08 -2.31 -27.16
CA VAL A 398 -19.02 -1.30 -26.09
C VAL A 398 -17.96 -0.24 -26.40
N ALA A 399 -16.73 -0.65 -26.72
CA ALA A 399 -15.66 0.31 -27.04
C ALA A 399 -15.90 1.11 -28.32
N SER A 400 -16.63 0.53 -29.28
CA SER A 400 -16.99 1.20 -30.54
C SER A 400 -17.92 2.39 -30.31
N LEU A 401 -18.69 2.42 -29.22
CA LEU A 401 -19.47 3.61 -28.81
C LEU A 401 -18.58 4.84 -28.55
N HIS A 402 -17.31 4.61 -28.23
CA HIS A 402 -16.31 5.63 -27.95
C HIS A 402 -15.28 5.78 -29.07
N GLY A 403 -15.44 5.07 -30.20
CA GLY A 403 -14.48 5.07 -31.30
C GLY A 403 -13.13 4.43 -30.97
N VAL A 404 -13.09 3.50 -30.01
CA VAL A 404 -11.88 2.79 -29.59
C VAL A 404 -11.87 1.34 -30.07
N GLU A 405 -10.73 0.89 -30.58
CA GLU A 405 -10.47 -0.52 -30.91
C GLU A 405 -9.86 -1.26 -29.71
N LEU A 406 -10.39 -2.45 -29.39
CA LEU A 406 -9.90 -3.24 -28.26
C LEU A 406 -8.83 -4.25 -28.68
N HIS A 407 -7.79 -4.32 -27.86
CA HIS A 407 -6.77 -5.34 -27.97
C HIS A 407 -6.89 -6.30 -26.80
N VAL A 408 -6.81 -7.60 -27.10
CA VAL A 408 -6.83 -8.65 -26.07
C VAL A 408 -5.43 -8.83 -25.51
N TRP A 409 -5.29 -8.75 -24.19
CA TRP A 409 -4.07 -9.03 -23.47
C TRP A 409 -4.31 -10.12 -22.43
N GLN A 410 -3.41 -11.10 -22.37
CA GLN A 410 -3.51 -12.20 -21.43
C GLN A 410 -2.20 -12.36 -20.66
N GLU A 411 -2.31 -12.54 -19.34
CA GLU A 411 -1.17 -12.75 -18.44
C GLU A 411 -1.44 -13.96 -17.55
N MET A 412 -0.56 -14.96 -17.61
CA MET A 412 -0.56 -16.07 -16.66
C MET A 412 0.10 -15.63 -15.36
N LEU A 413 -0.63 -15.75 -14.26
CA LEU A 413 -0.12 -15.47 -12.92
C LEU A 413 0.61 -16.70 -12.38
N ASP A 414 1.78 -16.46 -11.81
CA ASP A 414 2.57 -17.49 -11.13
C ASP A 414 1.99 -17.74 -9.74
N GLU A 415 1.54 -18.96 -9.48
CA GLU A 415 0.97 -19.37 -8.18
C GLU A 415 1.90 -19.05 -7.01
N THR A 416 3.22 -19.08 -7.22
CA THR A 416 4.23 -18.78 -6.19
C THR A 416 4.35 -17.28 -5.88
N LYS A 417 3.87 -16.42 -6.77
CA LYS A 417 3.79 -14.95 -6.56
C LYS A 417 2.42 -14.52 -6.01
N MET A 418 1.45 -15.42 -5.99
CA MET A 418 0.08 -15.19 -5.51
C MET A 418 -0.12 -15.64 -4.06
N THR A 419 0.87 -15.40 -3.20
CA THR A 419 0.58 -15.39 -1.77
C THR A 419 -0.38 -14.23 -1.50
N CYS A 420 -1.66 -14.55 -1.28
CA CYS A 420 -2.65 -13.65 -0.70
C CYS A 420 -2.37 -13.40 0.80
N GLN A 421 -1.09 -13.40 1.17
CA GLN A 421 -0.58 -12.79 2.36
C GLN A 421 0.05 -11.50 1.86
N LEU A 422 -0.59 -10.37 2.17
CA LEU A 422 0.23 -9.19 2.47
C LEU A 422 1.36 -9.72 3.36
N PRO A 423 2.65 -9.52 3.03
CA PRO A 423 3.69 -9.78 4.02
C PRO A 423 3.21 -9.11 5.29
N GLU A 424 3.18 -9.84 6.42
CA GLU A 424 2.80 -9.25 7.70
C GLU A 424 3.43 -7.86 7.77
N GLU A 425 2.72 -6.84 8.24
CA GLU A 425 3.24 -5.48 8.26
C GLU A 425 4.65 -5.44 8.88
N HIS A 426 4.93 -6.29 9.86
CA HIS A 426 6.28 -6.51 10.39
C HIS A 426 7.29 -7.05 9.37
N VAL A 427 6.93 -7.99 8.49
CA VAL A 427 7.77 -8.46 7.37
C VAL A 427 7.97 -7.34 6.34
N LEU A 428 6.93 -6.60 5.97
CA LEU A 428 7.08 -5.48 5.02
C LEU A 428 7.91 -4.34 5.63
N ILE A 429 7.63 -3.91 6.86
CA ILE A 429 8.45 -2.96 7.62
C ILE A 429 9.87 -3.49 7.72
N HIS A 430 10.07 -4.76 8.05
CA HIS A 430 11.39 -5.34 8.20
C HIS A 430 12.12 -5.39 6.86
N GLU A 431 11.47 -5.76 5.77
CA GLU A 431 12.03 -5.74 4.42
C GLU A 431 12.37 -4.31 3.97
N LEU A 432 11.48 -3.35 4.23
CA LEU A 432 11.70 -1.93 3.93
C LEU A 432 12.81 -1.34 4.82
N ALA A 433 12.81 -1.63 6.11
CA ALA A 433 13.82 -1.20 7.06
C ALA A 433 15.18 -1.82 6.72
N GLN A 434 15.22 -3.10 6.34
CA GLN A 434 16.43 -3.74 5.83
C GLN A 434 16.87 -3.10 4.52
N ALA A 435 15.97 -2.83 3.57
CA ALA A 435 16.30 -2.19 2.30
C ALA A 435 16.86 -0.77 2.53
N VAL A 436 16.27 0.00 3.44
CA VAL A 436 16.74 1.33 3.84
C VAL A 436 18.08 1.25 4.55
N PHE A 437 18.23 0.37 5.54
CA PHE A 437 19.46 0.21 6.32
C PHE A 437 20.63 -0.24 5.41
N ILE A 438 20.46 -1.36 4.72
CA ILE A 438 21.48 -1.94 3.83
C ILE A 438 21.78 -0.98 2.68
N GLY A 439 20.76 -0.36 2.10
CA GLY A 439 20.91 0.56 0.98
C GLY A 439 21.61 1.87 1.37
N ASN A 440 21.29 2.44 2.52
CA ASN A 440 21.81 3.74 2.93
C ASN A 440 23.27 3.66 3.37
N GLU A 441 23.61 2.76 4.30
CA GLU A 441 24.96 2.68 4.86
C GLU A 441 26.00 2.29 3.80
N SER A 442 25.69 1.30 2.96
CA SER A 442 26.60 0.86 1.89
C SER A 442 26.83 1.95 0.82
N LEU A 443 25.78 2.71 0.47
CA LEU A 443 25.88 3.80 -0.49
C LEU A 443 26.67 4.99 0.08
N LEU A 444 26.45 5.35 1.35
CA LEU A 444 27.19 6.44 2.01
C LEU A 444 28.68 6.11 2.13
N SER A 445 29.01 4.88 2.52
CA SER A 445 30.40 4.41 2.57
C SER A 445 31.08 4.51 1.19
N ASN A 446 30.39 4.04 0.15
CA ASN A 446 30.90 4.11 -1.23
C ASN A 446 31.04 5.54 -1.72
N LEU A 447 30.07 6.41 -1.46
CA LEU A 447 30.17 7.82 -1.82
C LEU A 447 31.33 8.51 -1.09
N THR A 448 31.59 8.15 0.17
CA THR A 448 32.72 8.70 0.96
C THR A 448 34.06 8.32 0.32
N VAL A 449 34.25 7.04 -0.01
CA VAL A 449 35.47 6.54 -0.68
C VAL A 449 35.61 7.15 -2.07
N LEU A 450 34.50 7.26 -2.81
CA LEU A 450 34.45 7.89 -4.13
C LEU A 450 34.92 9.34 -4.06
N LEU A 451 34.37 10.13 -3.15
CA LEU A 451 34.75 11.53 -2.97
C LEU A 451 36.19 11.66 -2.52
N HIS A 452 36.67 10.83 -1.59
CA HIS A 452 38.07 10.79 -1.18
C HIS A 452 39.02 10.61 -2.37
N HIS A 453 38.71 9.64 -3.24
CA HIS A 453 39.54 9.38 -4.42
C HIS A 453 39.40 10.44 -5.49
N LEU A 454 38.22 11.04 -5.68
CA LEU A 454 38.06 12.18 -6.59
C LEU A 454 38.89 13.39 -6.15
N ILE A 455 38.93 13.70 -4.86
CA ILE A 455 39.74 14.78 -4.28
C ILE A 455 41.23 14.52 -4.51
N LYS A 456 41.68 13.29 -4.27
CA LYS A 456 43.08 12.91 -4.48
C LYS A 456 43.49 12.77 -5.94
N ASN A 457 42.54 12.62 -6.87
CA ASN A 457 42.78 12.40 -8.28
C ASN A 457 42.03 13.45 -9.13
N PRO A 458 42.50 14.72 -9.14
CA PRO A 458 41.81 15.82 -9.83
C PRO A 458 41.65 15.59 -11.34
N ASP A 459 42.51 14.78 -11.96
CA ASP A 459 42.36 14.37 -13.36
C ASP A 459 41.04 13.60 -13.62
N CYS A 460 40.55 12.84 -12.65
CA CYS A 460 39.25 12.18 -12.76
C CYS A 460 38.13 13.21 -12.87
N ILE A 461 38.18 14.25 -12.04
CA ILE A 461 37.20 15.36 -12.07
C ILE A 461 37.27 16.07 -13.42
N ARG A 462 38.48 16.38 -13.91
CA ARG A 462 38.69 17.04 -15.21
C ARG A 462 38.09 16.25 -16.36
N ARG A 463 38.29 14.93 -16.40
CA ARG A 463 37.75 14.05 -17.45
C ARG A 463 36.24 13.86 -17.35
N ILE A 464 35.69 13.74 -16.14
CA ILE A 464 34.24 13.73 -15.94
C ILE A 464 33.63 15.03 -16.46
N ARG A 465 34.23 16.18 -16.12
CA ARG A 465 33.76 17.50 -16.57
C ARG A 465 33.78 17.63 -18.08
N ALA A 466 34.90 17.30 -18.73
CA ALA A 466 35.00 17.32 -20.18
C ALA A 466 33.91 16.45 -20.84
N GLY A 467 33.67 15.25 -20.32
CA GLY A 467 32.61 14.39 -20.85
C GLY A 467 31.18 14.87 -20.56
N LEU A 468 30.96 15.61 -19.47
CA LEU A 468 29.68 16.28 -19.22
C LEU A 468 29.47 17.44 -20.21
N ASP A 469 30.51 18.24 -20.46
CA ASP A 469 30.49 19.33 -21.44
C ASP A 469 30.22 18.80 -22.86
N GLU A 470 30.84 17.69 -23.25
CA GLU A 470 30.63 17.02 -24.55
C GLU A 470 29.20 16.47 -24.73
N LEU A 471 28.58 15.97 -23.66
CA LEU A 471 27.21 15.45 -23.72
C LEU A 471 26.15 16.56 -23.81
N ASP A 472 26.57 17.83 -23.72
CA ASP A 472 25.70 18.99 -23.62
C ASP A 472 24.62 18.77 -22.54
N VAL A 473 25.08 18.33 -21.37
CA VAL A 473 24.24 18.20 -20.17
C VAL A 473 24.13 19.56 -19.51
N GLY A 474 23.00 20.24 -19.72
CA GLY A 474 22.92 21.64 -19.31
C GLY A 474 21.68 22.40 -19.75
N LEU A 475 20.93 21.88 -20.74
CA LEU A 475 19.64 22.43 -21.18
C LEU A 475 18.62 22.65 -20.04
N TYR A 476 18.81 22.01 -18.88
CA TYR A 476 17.97 22.15 -17.69
C TYR A 476 18.69 22.72 -16.43
N GLY A 477 19.88 23.33 -16.57
CA GLY A 477 20.61 23.92 -15.45
C GLY A 477 20.82 22.95 -14.27
N HIS A 478 20.28 23.27 -13.09
CA HIS A 478 20.42 22.51 -11.82
C HIS A 478 19.78 21.10 -11.83
N ARG A 479 19.26 20.62 -12.96
CA ARG A 479 18.60 19.30 -13.10
C ARG A 479 19.48 18.21 -13.70
N ILE A 480 20.82 18.37 -13.78
CA ILE A 480 21.72 17.33 -14.29
C ILE A 480 21.55 15.99 -13.61
N TRP A 481 21.19 15.98 -12.32
CA TRP A 481 20.82 14.76 -11.62
C TRP A 481 19.76 13.93 -12.37
N ARG A 482 18.77 14.59 -12.99
CA ARG A 482 17.66 13.98 -13.71
C ARG A 482 17.97 13.70 -15.18
N ASP A 483 19.05 14.26 -15.73
CA ASP A 483 19.37 14.13 -17.15
C ASP A 483 19.78 12.67 -17.50
N PRO A 484 19.03 11.98 -18.37
CA PRO A 484 19.32 10.60 -18.72
C PRO A 484 20.66 10.43 -19.47
N LYS A 485 21.19 11.49 -20.10
CA LYS A 485 22.47 11.45 -20.81
C LYS A 485 23.64 11.18 -19.85
N VAL A 486 23.56 11.60 -18.58
CA VAL A 486 24.61 11.40 -17.57
C VAL A 486 24.99 9.93 -17.41
N ILE A 487 24.02 9.03 -17.51
CA ILE A 487 24.25 7.57 -17.37
C ILE A 487 25.08 7.02 -18.55
N ARG A 488 25.12 7.72 -19.69
CA ARG A 488 25.89 7.33 -20.87
C ARG A 488 27.39 7.65 -20.76
N LEU A 489 27.79 8.43 -19.76
CA LEU A 489 29.19 8.83 -19.59
C LEU A 489 30.04 7.64 -19.10
N LYS A 490 30.69 6.95 -20.02
CA LYS A 490 31.46 5.72 -19.75
C LYS A 490 32.56 5.90 -18.69
N TYR A 491 33.26 7.04 -18.72
CA TYR A 491 34.31 7.31 -17.75
C TYR A 491 33.77 7.51 -16.32
N LEU A 492 32.58 8.11 -16.19
CA LEU A 492 31.91 8.24 -14.90
C LEU A 492 31.46 6.88 -14.35
N ASP A 493 30.94 6.00 -15.21
CA ASP A 493 30.64 4.61 -14.83
C ASP A 493 31.89 3.88 -14.33
N ALA A 494 33.01 4.05 -15.02
CA ALA A 494 34.30 3.48 -14.67
C ALA A 494 34.82 3.98 -13.30
N VAL A 495 34.69 5.28 -13.03
CA VAL A 495 35.05 5.88 -11.73
C VAL A 495 34.18 5.31 -10.60
N CYS A 496 32.86 5.22 -10.80
CA CYS A 496 31.96 4.65 -9.80
C CYS A 496 32.23 3.16 -9.55
N ARG A 497 32.54 2.38 -10.59
CA ARG A 497 32.91 0.96 -10.44
C ARG A 497 34.20 0.77 -9.66
N GLU A 498 35.22 1.58 -9.94
CA GLU A 498 36.49 1.50 -9.22
C GLU A 498 36.31 1.86 -7.74
N SER A 499 35.49 2.87 -7.45
CA SER A 499 35.13 3.20 -6.06
C SER A 499 34.39 2.04 -5.38
N THR A 500 33.44 1.41 -6.07
CA THR A 500 32.67 0.31 -5.49
C THR A 500 33.57 -0.89 -5.17
N ARG A 501 34.53 -1.22 -6.05
CA ARG A 501 35.56 -2.25 -5.80
C ARG A 501 36.40 -1.93 -4.56
N MET A 502 36.83 -0.67 -4.42
CA MET A 502 37.70 -0.24 -3.32
C MET A 502 36.96 -0.02 -2.00
N SER A 503 35.68 0.36 -2.03
CA SER A 503 34.92 0.80 -0.86
C SER A 503 34.57 -0.33 0.11
N THR A 504 34.57 -1.59 -0.34
CA THR A 504 34.21 -2.82 0.41
C THR A 504 33.45 -2.55 1.73
N PRO A 505 32.21 -2.01 1.67
CA PRO A 505 31.49 -1.55 2.88
C PRO A 505 31.20 -2.69 3.86
N GLY A 506 31.24 -3.95 3.39
CA GLY A 506 31.37 -5.14 4.23
C GLY A 506 32.66 -5.89 3.89
N TRP A 507 33.38 -6.35 4.91
CA TRP A 507 34.59 -7.17 4.75
C TRP A 507 34.27 -8.56 4.19
N HIS A 508 33.10 -9.09 4.56
CA HIS A 508 32.58 -10.39 4.17
C HIS A 508 31.19 -10.24 3.57
N ARG A 509 30.81 -11.16 2.68
CA ARG A 509 29.41 -11.25 2.24
C ARG A 509 28.57 -11.95 3.31
N GLN A 510 27.27 -11.69 3.30
CA GLN A 510 26.34 -12.40 4.17
C GLN A 510 26.49 -13.91 3.95
N PRO A 511 26.69 -14.70 5.03
CA PRO A 511 26.81 -16.14 4.91
C PRO A 511 25.58 -16.77 4.25
N ARG A 512 25.81 -17.91 3.62
CA ARG A 512 24.81 -18.75 2.96
C ARG A 512 24.87 -20.13 3.59
N GLN A 513 23.72 -20.71 3.86
CA GLN A 513 23.64 -22.07 4.36
C GLN A 513 23.35 -23.01 3.19
N VAL A 514 24.18 -24.05 3.02
CA VAL A 514 23.88 -25.10 2.05
C VAL A 514 22.78 -26.00 2.61
N SER A 515 21.73 -26.29 1.84
CA SER A 515 20.63 -27.17 2.27
C SER A 515 20.90 -28.64 1.98
N THR A 516 21.86 -28.93 1.09
CA THR A 516 22.24 -30.27 0.65
C THR A 516 23.76 -30.44 0.72
N LEU A 517 24.22 -31.68 0.57
CA LEU A 517 25.64 -31.98 0.46
C LEU A 517 26.16 -31.39 -0.85
N VAL A 518 27.25 -30.62 -0.78
CA VAL A 518 27.88 -29.97 -1.94
C VAL A 518 29.29 -30.50 -2.10
N GLU A 519 29.60 -31.04 -3.27
CA GLU A 519 30.97 -31.39 -3.64
C GLU A 519 31.59 -30.23 -4.42
N HIS A 520 32.72 -29.72 -3.93
CA HIS A 520 33.47 -28.64 -4.58
C HIS A 520 34.96 -28.98 -4.64
N GLY A 521 35.42 -29.42 -5.82
CA GLY A 521 36.78 -29.93 -5.99
C GLY A 521 37.01 -31.16 -5.12
N GLN A 522 38.02 -31.10 -4.24
CA GLN A 522 38.33 -32.17 -3.29
C GLN A 522 37.54 -32.08 -1.97
N TYR A 523 36.68 -31.07 -1.82
CA TYR A 523 35.97 -30.82 -0.57
C TYR A 523 34.53 -31.28 -0.64
N THR A 524 34.11 -32.05 0.36
CA THR A 524 32.71 -32.39 0.61
C THR A 524 32.17 -31.48 1.71
N ILE A 525 31.21 -30.63 1.37
CA ILE A 525 30.58 -29.67 2.27
C ILE A 525 29.25 -30.28 2.74
N PRO A 526 29.11 -30.61 4.03
CA PRO A 526 27.88 -31.20 4.56
C PRO A 526 26.69 -30.23 4.46
N PRO A 527 25.45 -30.74 4.41
CA PRO A 527 24.25 -29.93 4.60
C PRO A 527 24.33 -29.09 5.87
N MET A 528 23.64 -27.95 5.86
CA MET A 528 23.58 -26.96 6.94
C MET A 528 24.89 -26.22 7.24
N THR A 529 25.94 -26.41 6.43
CA THR A 529 27.19 -25.64 6.55
C THR A 529 26.99 -24.19 6.10
N SER A 530 27.43 -23.24 6.93
CA SER A 530 27.43 -21.81 6.61
C SER A 530 28.71 -21.43 5.84
N LEU A 531 28.55 -20.95 4.61
CA LEU A 531 29.61 -20.53 3.70
C LEU A 531 29.56 -19.02 3.50
N SER A 532 30.71 -18.36 3.56
CA SER A 532 30.89 -16.96 3.17
C SER A 532 32.24 -16.80 2.49
N PHE A 533 32.46 -15.63 1.88
CA PHE A 533 33.76 -15.25 1.34
C PHE A 533 34.12 -13.83 1.76
N THR A 534 35.42 -13.60 1.90
CA THR A 534 35.98 -12.28 2.21
C THR A 534 36.03 -11.45 0.94
N LEU A 535 35.06 -10.55 0.78
CA LEU A 535 34.92 -9.70 -0.40
C LEU A 535 36.19 -8.89 -0.66
N LYS A 536 36.80 -8.37 0.41
CA LYS A 536 38.00 -7.54 0.30
C LYS A 536 39.19 -8.27 -0.31
N LEU A 537 39.35 -9.57 -0.06
CA LEU A 537 40.44 -10.37 -0.62
C LEU A 537 40.27 -10.53 -2.13
N LEU A 538 39.06 -10.85 -2.59
CA LEU A 538 38.78 -11.01 -4.03
C LEU A 538 38.88 -9.69 -4.78
N GLU A 539 38.29 -8.62 -4.25
CA GLU A 539 38.29 -7.31 -4.93
C GLU A 539 39.66 -6.60 -4.90
N HIS A 540 40.62 -7.12 -4.13
CA HIS A 540 42.01 -6.66 -4.09
C HIS A 540 43.01 -7.74 -4.51
N ASP A 541 42.55 -8.83 -5.14
CA ASP A 541 43.44 -9.86 -5.65
C ASP A 541 44.25 -9.30 -6.82
N PRO A 542 45.60 -9.24 -6.73
CA PRO A 542 46.43 -8.70 -7.80
C PRO A 542 46.39 -9.52 -9.09
N THR A 543 45.95 -10.79 -9.04
CA THR A 543 45.76 -11.65 -10.22
C THR A 543 44.51 -11.28 -11.00
N LEU A 544 43.48 -10.75 -10.32
CA LEU A 544 42.24 -10.28 -10.94
C LEU A 544 42.31 -8.78 -11.26
N TYR A 545 42.95 -8.00 -10.38
CA TYR A 545 43.05 -6.55 -10.45
C TYR A 545 44.50 -6.11 -10.26
N PRO A 546 45.30 -5.96 -11.35
CA PRO A 546 46.69 -5.52 -11.26
C PRO A 546 46.81 -4.18 -10.51
N GLU A 547 47.81 -3.97 -9.65
CA GLU A 547 47.90 -2.78 -8.80
C GLU A 547 46.59 -2.49 -8.00
N PRO A 548 46.08 -3.46 -7.23
CA PRO A 548 44.71 -3.44 -6.70
C PRO A 548 44.44 -2.31 -5.69
N LEU A 549 45.49 -1.75 -5.08
CA LEU A 549 45.41 -0.65 -4.12
C LEU A 549 45.39 0.74 -4.77
N LYS A 550 45.67 0.84 -6.07
CA LYS A 550 45.60 2.11 -6.80
C LYS A 550 44.21 2.31 -7.37
N PHE A 551 43.63 3.49 -7.13
CA PHE A 551 42.38 3.93 -7.75
C PHE A 551 42.61 4.23 -9.23
N LYS A 552 42.21 3.29 -10.11
CA LYS A 552 42.46 3.38 -11.56
C LYS A 552 41.17 3.07 -12.34
N PRO A 553 40.31 4.08 -12.57
CA PRO A 553 39.07 3.93 -13.32
C PRO A 553 39.25 3.28 -14.70
N GLU A 554 40.40 3.49 -15.34
CA GLU A 554 40.74 2.96 -16.66
C GLU A 554 40.56 1.45 -16.78
N ARG A 555 40.63 0.70 -15.67
CA ARG A 555 40.36 -0.75 -15.64
C ARG A 555 39.01 -1.11 -16.26
N TRP A 556 38.01 -0.27 -16.06
CA TRP A 556 36.62 -0.55 -16.42
C TRP A 556 36.24 -0.07 -17.81
N LEU A 557 37.14 0.64 -18.50
CA LEU A 557 36.93 1.12 -19.87
C LEU A 557 37.12 -0.02 -20.87
N GLU A 558 36.35 -0.01 -21.95
CA GLU A 558 36.44 -0.99 -23.04
C GLU A 558 37.81 -0.99 -23.75
N THR A 559 38.57 0.10 -23.66
CA THR A 559 39.94 0.19 -24.15
C THR A 559 40.93 -0.70 -23.38
N ASN A 560 40.55 -1.16 -22.19
CA ASN A 560 41.31 -2.16 -21.44
C ASN A 560 40.85 -3.57 -21.86
N PRO A 561 41.72 -4.41 -22.47
CA PRO A 561 41.34 -5.76 -22.92
C PRO A 561 40.82 -6.63 -21.76
N ASP A 562 41.32 -6.41 -20.54
CA ASP A 562 40.93 -7.19 -19.37
C ASP A 562 39.61 -6.73 -18.73
N SER A 563 39.02 -5.62 -19.21
CA SER A 563 37.84 -5.01 -18.60
C SER A 563 36.65 -5.97 -18.53
N ALA A 564 36.42 -6.74 -19.58
CA ALA A 564 35.32 -7.71 -19.62
C ALA A 564 35.53 -8.85 -18.63
N ALA A 565 36.78 -9.33 -18.46
CA ALA A 565 37.13 -10.34 -17.48
C ALA A 565 36.94 -9.82 -16.06
N MET A 566 37.47 -8.63 -15.75
CA MET A 566 37.31 -7.97 -14.44
C MET A 566 35.83 -7.76 -14.08
N LYS A 567 34.99 -7.34 -15.05
CA LYS A 567 33.53 -7.17 -14.84
C LYS A 567 32.82 -8.49 -14.51
N ARG A 568 33.27 -9.61 -15.08
CA ARG A 568 32.73 -10.94 -14.79
C ARG A 568 33.20 -11.49 -13.44
N SER A 569 34.43 -11.16 -13.05
CA SER A 569 35.02 -11.61 -11.79
C SER A 569 34.60 -10.75 -10.58
N SER A 570 34.10 -9.54 -10.82
CA SER A 570 33.61 -8.63 -9.77
C SER A 570 32.40 -9.22 -9.04
N VAL A 571 32.54 -9.42 -7.73
CA VAL A 571 31.50 -9.97 -6.83
C VAL A 571 31.07 -8.96 -5.77
N THR A 572 31.35 -7.68 -5.98
CA THR A 572 31.02 -6.58 -5.05
C THR A 572 29.56 -6.56 -4.63
N PHE A 573 28.65 -6.84 -5.58
CA PHE A 573 27.21 -6.94 -5.33
C PHE A 573 26.74 -8.38 -5.07
N GLY A 574 27.66 -9.36 -5.01
CA GLY A 574 27.36 -10.79 -5.02
C GLY A 574 27.12 -11.33 -6.43
N THR A 575 26.78 -12.61 -6.51
CA THR A 575 26.44 -13.32 -7.76
C THR A 575 25.34 -14.35 -7.50
N GLY A 576 24.73 -14.87 -8.55
CA GLY A 576 23.67 -15.88 -8.50
C GLY A 576 22.33 -15.36 -7.96
N THR A 577 21.53 -16.26 -7.39
CA THR A 577 20.14 -16.01 -6.94
C THR A 577 20.03 -15.00 -5.80
N ARG A 578 21.14 -14.64 -5.15
CA ARG A 578 21.19 -13.66 -4.06
C ARG A 578 22.12 -12.48 -4.36
N THR A 579 22.23 -12.13 -5.64
CA THR A 579 22.84 -10.87 -6.08
C THR A 579 22.08 -9.69 -5.48
N CYS A 580 22.79 -8.61 -5.12
CA CYS A 580 22.19 -7.43 -4.51
C CYS A 580 21.12 -6.81 -5.42
N LEU A 581 19.88 -6.79 -4.94
CA LEU A 581 18.75 -6.19 -5.64
C LEU A 581 18.95 -4.68 -5.90
N GLY A 582 19.67 -4.00 -5.01
CA GLY A 582 19.94 -2.57 -5.10
C GLY A 582 21.07 -2.15 -6.05
N GLN A 583 21.75 -3.08 -6.74
CA GLN A 583 22.93 -2.78 -7.56
C GLN A 583 22.66 -1.69 -8.62
N PHE A 584 21.54 -1.80 -9.35
CA PHE A 584 21.20 -0.85 -10.40
C PHE A 584 20.91 0.54 -9.84
N ILE A 585 20.20 0.60 -8.70
CA ILE A 585 19.90 1.85 -7.99
C ILE A 585 21.21 2.49 -7.51
N ALA A 586 22.08 1.73 -6.86
CA ALA A 586 23.38 2.21 -6.36
C ALA A 586 24.22 2.83 -7.50
N HIS A 587 24.36 2.14 -8.63
CA HIS A 587 25.09 2.69 -9.78
C HIS A 587 24.46 3.97 -10.33
N GLN A 588 23.12 4.04 -10.43
CA GLN A 588 22.47 5.27 -10.89
C GLN A 588 22.69 6.44 -9.91
N VAL A 589 22.52 6.20 -8.61
CA VAL A 589 22.67 7.21 -7.57
C VAL A 589 24.11 7.72 -7.50
N LEU A 590 25.12 6.85 -7.53
CA LEU A 590 26.53 7.25 -7.51
C LEU A 590 26.88 8.12 -8.72
N ARG A 591 26.52 7.68 -9.93
CA ARG A 591 26.82 8.41 -11.18
C ARG A 591 26.14 9.78 -11.19
N ARG A 592 24.84 9.84 -10.91
CA ARG A 592 24.08 11.10 -10.88
C ARG A 592 24.59 12.05 -9.79
N THR A 593 24.95 11.54 -8.61
CA THR A 593 25.55 12.34 -7.52
C THR A 593 26.86 12.97 -7.95
N VAL A 594 27.80 12.16 -8.44
CA VAL A 594 29.12 12.68 -8.83
C VAL A 594 28.99 13.66 -10.00
N ALA A 595 28.18 13.37 -11.01
CA ALA A 595 27.95 14.29 -12.12
C ALA A 595 27.41 15.65 -11.63
N ALA A 596 26.40 15.64 -10.75
CA ALA A 596 25.82 16.85 -10.20
C ALA A 596 26.84 17.65 -9.36
N LEU A 597 27.67 16.97 -8.56
CA LEU A 597 28.71 17.61 -7.76
C LEU A 597 29.81 18.22 -8.65
N VAL A 598 30.36 17.45 -9.60
CA VAL A 598 31.43 17.90 -10.51
C VAL A 598 30.98 19.07 -11.40
N TYR A 599 29.71 19.05 -11.83
CA TYR A 599 29.13 20.14 -12.61
C TYR A 599 28.95 21.41 -11.76
N LYS A 600 28.40 21.29 -10.55
CA LYS A 600 28.06 22.44 -9.70
C LYS A 600 29.30 23.11 -9.11
N PHE A 601 30.30 22.34 -8.68
CA PHE A 601 31.48 22.86 -7.99
C PHE A 601 32.65 22.99 -8.97
N LYS A 602 32.84 24.21 -9.49
CA LYS A 602 33.82 24.48 -10.56
C LYS A 602 35.29 24.40 -10.11
N HIS A 603 35.64 24.79 -8.88
CA HIS A 603 37.03 25.11 -8.55
C HIS A 603 37.69 24.50 -7.30
N ASP A 604 37.00 23.86 -6.35
CA ASP A 604 37.71 23.12 -5.29
C ASP A 604 36.82 22.05 -4.66
N PHE A 605 37.32 20.81 -4.61
CA PHE A 605 36.88 19.80 -3.65
C PHE A 605 37.90 19.67 -2.50
N ARG A 606 38.81 20.64 -2.34
CA ARG A 606 39.81 20.67 -1.27
C ARG A 606 39.23 21.20 0.03
#